data_AF-A0A6A6KH15-F1
#
_entry.id   AF-A0A6A6KH15-F1
#
_cell.length_a   1.000
_cell.length_b   1.000
_cell.length_c   1.000
_cell.angle_alpha   90.00
_cell.angle_beta   90.00
_cell.angle_gamma   90.00
#
_symmetry.space_group_name_H-M   'P 1'
#
loop_
_entity.id
_entity.type
_entity.pdbx_description
1 polymer ?
#
loop_
_entity_poly.entity_id
_entity_poly.type
_entity_poly.pdbx_seq_one_letter_code
_entity_poly.pdbx_strand_id
1 'polypeptide(L)'
;MSRVRRPIGHLIVCEAAQNKKADSAEKRARQAEKRRIYNKARKSEIGTRMKKVLEALDDLRKKPDAQAEEVLPIEKLIAEAYSVIDKAVKVGTLHRNTGARRKSRLARRKKAVEIHHGWYTPAPAGATAS
;
A
#
# COMPACT_ATOMS: atom_id res chain seq x y z
N MET A 1 9.80 70.14 -40.70
CA MET A 1 10.21 68.81 -40.19
C MET A 1 9.93 68.75 -38.69
N SER A 2 8.75 68.25 -38.32
CA SER A 2 8.30 68.14 -36.93
C SER A 2 8.99 66.95 -36.24
N ARG A 3 9.68 67.20 -35.12
CA ARG A 3 10.28 66.14 -34.29
C ARG A 3 9.19 65.47 -33.47
N VAL A 4 8.86 64.23 -33.82
CA VAL A 4 7.97 63.36 -33.03
C VAL A 4 8.62 63.10 -31.67
N ARG A 5 8.08 63.67 -30.59
CA ARG A 5 8.45 63.30 -29.21
C ARG A 5 7.89 61.90 -28.95
N ARG A 6 8.77 60.90 -28.87
CA ARG A 6 8.41 59.56 -28.40
C ARG A 6 8.14 59.62 -26.88
N PRO A 7 7.03 59.06 -26.37
CA PRO A 7 6.77 59.05 -24.94
C PRO A 7 7.83 58.20 -24.23
N ILE A 8 8.50 58.83 -23.29
CA ILE A 8 9.46 58.20 -22.37
C ILE A 8 8.64 57.27 -21.47
N GLY A 9 8.92 55.97 -21.55
CA GLY A 9 8.56 54.98 -20.54
C GLY A 9 7.07 54.78 -20.35
N HIS A 10 6.54 53.68 -20.88
CA HIS A 10 5.34 53.09 -20.31
C HIS A 10 5.67 52.73 -18.85
N LEU A 11 5.20 53.54 -17.90
CA LEU A 11 5.23 53.21 -16.48
C LEU A 11 4.37 51.97 -16.31
N ILE A 12 4.99 50.80 -16.40
CA ILE A 12 4.43 49.59 -15.80
C ILE A 12 4.48 49.88 -14.31
N VAL A 13 3.41 50.48 -13.79
CA VAL A 13 3.13 50.50 -12.37
C VAL A 13 3.09 49.03 -11.98
N CYS A 14 4.15 48.53 -11.35
CA CYS A 14 4.05 47.28 -10.62
C CYS A 14 2.96 47.53 -9.57
N GLU A 15 1.74 47.10 -9.84
CA GLU A 15 0.75 46.86 -8.79
C GLU A 15 1.46 45.99 -7.76
N ALA A 16 1.64 46.54 -6.56
CA ALA A 16 2.30 45.85 -5.47
C ALA A 16 1.56 44.54 -5.23
N ALA A 17 2.13 43.42 -5.67
CA ALA A 17 1.64 42.10 -5.32
C ALA A 17 1.54 42.07 -3.80
N GLN A 18 0.32 41.90 -3.28
CA GLN A 18 0.08 41.82 -1.86
C GLN A 18 1.02 40.75 -1.30
N ASN A 19 1.99 41.15 -0.48
CA ASN A 19 2.94 40.25 0.16
C ASN A 19 2.18 39.37 1.16
N LYS A 20 1.48 38.36 0.63
CA LYS A 20 0.71 37.39 1.40
C LYS A 20 1.72 36.54 2.14
N LYS A 21 1.78 36.67 3.47
CA LYS A 21 2.68 35.87 4.31
C LYS A 21 2.50 34.39 3.96
N ALA A 22 3.61 33.65 3.80
CA ALA A 22 3.57 32.26 3.40
C ALA A 22 2.66 31.46 4.33
N ASP A 23 1.48 31.09 3.83
CA ASP A 23 0.49 30.40 4.64
C ASP A 23 0.94 28.95 4.84
N SER A 24 1.40 28.68 6.07
CA SER A 24 1.83 27.35 6.48
C SER A 24 0.69 26.32 6.33
N ALA A 25 -0.57 26.75 6.44
CA ALA A 25 -1.73 25.88 6.28
C ALA A 25 -1.87 25.42 4.82
N GLU A 26 -1.79 26.34 3.86
CA GLU A 26 -1.90 26.03 2.43
C GLU A 26 -0.75 25.09 1.98
N LYS A 27 0.47 25.32 2.48
CA LYS A 27 1.61 24.42 2.24
C LYS A 27 1.34 23.02 2.79
N ARG A 28 0.78 22.91 4.00
CA ARG A 28 0.44 21.62 4.62
C ARG A 28 -0.65 20.90 3.83
N ALA A 29 -1.66 21.62 3.31
CA ALA A 29 -2.69 21.06 2.45
C ALA A 29 -2.08 20.43 1.18
N ARG A 30 -1.24 21.19 0.45
CA ARG A 30 -0.53 20.68 -0.73
C ARG A 30 0.33 19.45 -0.45
N GLN A 31 1.04 19.43 0.68
CA GLN A 31 1.83 18.26 1.10
C GLN A 31 0.96 17.06 1.46
N ALA A 32 -0.17 17.29 2.14
CA ALA A 32 -1.10 16.25 2.53
C ALA A 32 -1.73 15.57 1.31
N GLU A 33 -2.12 16.34 0.29
CA GLU A 33 -2.66 15.80 -0.96
C GLU A 33 -1.67 14.89 -1.67
N LYS A 34 -0.41 15.33 -1.81
CA LYS A 34 0.67 14.50 -2.39
C LYS A 34 0.82 13.19 -1.61
N ARG A 35 0.94 13.27 -0.28
CA ARG A 35 1.05 12.08 0.59
C ARG A 35 -0.19 11.19 0.51
N ARG A 36 -1.38 11.76 0.39
CA ARG A 36 -2.66 11.04 0.26
C ARG A 36 -2.66 10.16 -0.98
N ILE A 37 -2.24 10.69 -2.13
CA ILE A 37 -2.20 9.93 -3.40
C ILE A 37 -1.28 8.71 -3.27
N TYR A 38 -0.04 8.89 -2.80
CA TYR A 38 0.90 7.78 -2.62
C TYR A 38 0.42 6.75 -1.59
N ASN A 39 -0.11 7.21 -0.46
CA ASN A 39 -0.61 6.32 0.59
C ASN A 39 -1.86 5.55 0.14
N LYS A 40 -2.73 6.19 -0.66
CA LYS A 40 -3.90 5.53 -1.26
C LYS A 40 -3.45 4.41 -2.19
N ALA A 41 -2.53 4.70 -3.11
CA ALA A 41 -2.00 3.72 -4.08
C ALA A 41 -1.39 2.48 -3.39
N ARG A 42 -0.54 2.68 -2.38
CA ARG A 42 0.06 1.57 -1.61
C ARG A 42 -0.98 0.78 -0.83
N LYS A 43 -1.95 1.45 -0.19
CA LYS A 43 -3.02 0.78 0.55
C LYS A 43 -3.91 -0.05 -0.38
N SER A 44 -4.27 0.47 -1.55
CA SER A 44 -5.03 -0.28 -2.55
C SER A 44 -4.23 -1.45 -3.09
N GLU A 45 -2.94 -1.29 -3.38
CA GLU A 45 -2.11 -2.38 -3.87
C GLU A 45 -2.07 -3.56 -2.89
N ILE A 46 -1.84 -3.29 -1.60
CA ILE A 46 -1.87 -4.35 -0.58
C ILE A 46 -3.25 -5.02 -0.53
N GLY A 47 -4.33 -4.23 -0.57
CA GLY A 47 -5.70 -4.75 -0.59
C GLY A 47 -5.95 -5.69 -1.76
N THR A 48 -5.53 -5.31 -2.96
CA THR A 48 -5.68 -6.11 -4.18
C THR A 48 -4.87 -7.40 -4.11
N ARG A 49 -3.59 -7.35 -3.73
CA ARG A 49 -2.74 -8.57 -3.62
C ARG A 49 -3.28 -9.52 -2.56
N MET A 50 -3.70 -9.00 -1.41
CA MET A 50 -4.33 -9.81 -0.37
C MET A 50 -5.63 -10.45 -0.85
N LYS A 51 -6.47 -9.72 -1.60
CA LYS A 51 -7.72 -10.27 -2.14
C LYS A 51 -7.45 -11.43 -3.08
N LYS A 52 -6.49 -11.30 -4.00
CA LYS A 52 -6.09 -12.37 -4.92
C LYS A 52 -5.65 -13.64 -4.19
N VAL A 53 -4.86 -13.50 -3.12
CA VAL A 53 -4.45 -14.65 -2.29
C VAL A 53 -5.64 -15.30 -1.61
N LEU A 54 -6.57 -14.51 -1.07
CA LEU A 54 -7.75 -15.04 -0.39
C LEU A 54 -8.70 -15.76 -1.35
N GLU A 55 -8.93 -15.20 -2.54
CA GLU A 55 -9.73 -15.83 -3.60
C GLU A 55 -9.11 -17.18 -3.99
N ALA A 56 -7.81 -17.23 -4.26
CA ALA A 56 -7.12 -18.47 -4.60
C ALA A 56 -7.18 -19.52 -3.47
N LEU A 57 -7.06 -19.11 -2.20
CA LEU A 57 -7.18 -20.02 -1.06
C LEU A 57 -8.62 -20.52 -0.84
N ASP A 58 -9.62 -19.68 -1.07
CA ASP A 58 -11.02 -20.07 -0.93
C ASP A 58 -11.46 -21.00 -2.06
N ASP A 59 -10.92 -20.85 -3.28
CA ASP A 59 -11.13 -21.78 -4.39
C ASP A 59 -10.46 -23.14 -4.13
N LEU A 60 -9.24 -23.13 -3.60
CA LEU A 60 -8.53 -24.36 -3.21
C LEU A 60 -9.26 -25.11 -2.10
N ARG A 61 -9.89 -24.41 -1.16
CA ARG A 61 -10.66 -25.03 -0.08
C ARG A 61 -11.92 -25.74 -0.58
N LYS A 62 -12.55 -25.25 -1.65
CA LYS A 62 -13.78 -25.83 -2.21
C LYS A 62 -13.53 -27.08 -3.05
N LYS A 63 -12.34 -27.21 -3.62
CA LYS A 63 -11.95 -28.36 -4.44
C LYS A 63 -11.43 -29.49 -3.52
N PRO A 64 -12.07 -30.67 -3.50
CA PRO A 64 -11.63 -31.79 -2.67
C PRO A 64 -10.38 -32.51 -3.23
N ASP A 65 -10.15 -32.45 -4.54
CA ASP A 65 -9.06 -33.19 -5.23
C ASP A 65 -7.81 -32.33 -5.51
N ALA A 66 -7.61 -31.27 -4.72
CA ALA A 66 -6.49 -30.35 -4.95
C ALA A 66 -5.15 -31.09 -4.75
N GLN A 67 -4.27 -31.03 -5.75
CA GLN A 67 -2.90 -31.55 -5.64
C GLN A 67 -1.96 -30.52 -5.01
N ALA A 68 -0.88 -31.00 -4.38
CA ALA A 68 0.14 -30.15 -3.76
C ALA A 68 0.77 -29.14 -4.73
N GLU A 69 0.74 -29.41 -6.04
CA GLU A 69 1.26 -28.51 -7.08
C GLU A 69 0.47 -27.19 -7.17
N GLU A 70 -0.82 -27.17 -6.81
CA GLU A 70 -1.64 -25.96 -6.79
C GLU A 70 -1.23 -24.99 -5.66
N VAL A 71 -0.40 -25.44 -4.70
CA VAL A 71 0.11 -24.60 -3.61
C VAL A 71 1.23 -23.67 -4.09
N LEU A 72 2.07 -24.12 -5.04
CA LEU A 72 3.19 -23.33 -5.57
C LEU A 72 2.78 -21.95 -6.13
N PRO A 73 1.72 -21.81 -6.95
CA PRO A 73 1.29 -20.49 -7.40
C PRO A 73 0.76 -19.63 -6.25
N ILE A 74 0.10 -20.22 -5.26
CA ILE A 74 -0.40 -19.49 -4.09
C ILE A 74 0.77 -18.97 -3.24
N GLU A 75 1.83 -19.75 -3.07
CA GLU A 75 3.03 -19.32 -2.36
C GLU A 75 3.72 -18.14 -3.04
N LYS A 76 3.78 -18.15 -4.39
CA LYS A 76 4.27 -16.99 -5.16
C LYS A 76 3.43 -15.74 -4.89
N LEU A 77 2.09 -15.87 -4.90
CA LEU A 77 1.19 -14.75 -4.58
C LEU A 77 1.35 -14.25 -3.13
N ILE A 78 1.58 -15.15 -2.18
CA ILE A 78 1.86 -14.81 -0.78
C ILE A 78 3.19 -14.06 -0.68
N ALA A 79 4.25 -14.51 -1.36
CA ALA A 79 5.55 -13.86 -1.37
C ALA A 79 5.46 -12.43 -1.94
N GLU A 80 4.72 -12.25 -3.03
CA GLU A 80 4.42 -10.91 -3.57
C GLU A 80 3.68 -10.03 -2.57
N ALA A 81 2.64 -10.57 -1.92
CA ALA A 81 1.87 -9.84 -0.91
C ALA A 81 2.76 -9.41 0.27
N TYR A 82 3.66 -10.29 0.74
CA TYR A 82 4.62 -9.97 1.80
C TYR A 82 5.59 -8.87 1.37
N SER A 83 6.14 -8.95 0.15
CA SER A 83 7.03 -7.93 -0.40
C SER A 83 6.38 -6.54 -0.40
N VAL A 84 5.13 -6.44 -0.86
CA VAL A 84 4.40 -5.16 -0.90
C VAL A 84 4.08 -4.64 0.52
N ILE A 85 3.68 -5.53 1.45
CA ILE A 85 3.41 -5.16 2.84
C ILE A 85 4.67 -4.58 3.49
N ASP A 86 5.82 -5.23 3.33
CA ASP A 86 7.06 -4.79 3.97
C ASP A 86 7.60 -3.50 3.36
N LYS A 87 7.49 -3.34 2.04
CA LYS A 87 7.79 -2.06 1.38
C LYS A 87 6.92 -0.93 1.94
N ALA A 88 5.63 -1.17 2.17
CA ALA A 88 4.73 -0.18 2.73
C ALA A 88 5.03 0.14 4.21
N VAL A 89 5.55 -0.82 4.98
CA VAL A 89 6.04 -0.59 6.35
C VAL A 89 7.33 0.22 6.32
N LYS A 90 8.29 -0.13 5.47
CA LYS A 90 9.57 0.59 5.33
C LYS A 90 9.38 2.05 4.95
N VAL A 91 8.44 2.34 4.05
CA VAL A 91 8.12 3.72 3.63
C VAL A 91 7.26 4.46 4.66
N GLY A 92 6.73 3.77 5.68
CA GLY A 92 5.92 4.38 6.74
C GLY A 92 4.46 4.64 6.36
N THR A 93 3.98 4.09 5.24
CA THR A 93 2.55 4.13 4.89
C THR A 93 1.72 3.25 5.84
N LEU A 94 2.33 2.17 6.37
CA LEU A 94 1.70 1.25 7.31
C LEU A 94 2.55 1.11 8.58
N HIS A 95 1.91 1.08 9.75
CA HIS A 95 2.60 0.79 10.99
C HIS A 95 3.04 -0.69 11.05
N ARG A 96 4.20 -0.97 11.67
CA ARG A 96 4.79 -2.31 11.80
C ARG A 96 3.80 -3.36 12.31
N ASN A 97 3.01 -3.04 13.32
CA ASN A 97 2.02 -3.96 13.89
C ASN A 97 0.90 -4.27 12.90
N THR A 98 0.49 -3.28 12.10
CA THR A 98 -0.55 -3.49 11.08
C THR A 98 -0.01 -4.36 9.93
N GLY A 99 1.27 -4.20 9.55
CA GLY A 99 1.94 -5.11 8.63
C GLY A 99 1.99 -6.54 9.15
N ALA A 100 2.43 -6.72 10.40
CA ALA A 100 2.48 -8.02 11.06
C ALA A 100 1.10 -8.71 11.14
N ARG A 101 0.04 -7.96 11.49
CA ARG A 101 -1.35 -8.48 11.50
C ARG A 101 -1.78 -8.99 10.12
N ARG A 102 -1.44 -8.27 9.04
CA ARG A 102 -1.79 -8.67 7.67
C ARG A 102 -1.07 -9.96 7.26
N LYS A 103 0.22 -10.07 7.57
CA LYS A 103 0.99 -11.31 7.33
C LYS A 103 0.44 -12.49 8.11
N SER A 104 0.19 -12.30 9.40
CA SER A 104 -0.40 -13.33 10.27
C SER A 104 -1.75 -13.82 9.74
N ARG A 105 -2.59 -12.91 9.20
CA ARG A 105 -3.87 -13.28 8.58
C ARG A 105 -3.69 -14.23 7.39
N LEU A 106 -2.76 -13.93 6.47
CA LEU A 106 -2.50 -14.79 5.30
C LEU A 106 -1.94 -16.16 5.74
N ALA A 107 -0.98 -16.17 6.66
CA ALA A 107 -0.40 -17.41 7.19
C ALA A 107 -1.43 -18.30 7.88
N ARG A 108 -2.31 -17.72 8.70
CA ARG A 108 -3.41 -18.46 9.35
C ARG A 108 -4.37 -19.07 8.33
N ARG A 109 -4.66 -18.34 7.25
CA ARG A 109 -5.58 -18.82 6.22
C ARG A 109 -4.98 -19.97 5.41
N LYS A 110 -3.70 -19.87 5.04
CA LYS A 110 -2.93 -20.97 4.41
C LYS A 110 -2.99 -22.24 5.27
N LYS A 111 -2.60 -22.14 6.55
CA LYS A 111 -2.63 -23.27 7.49
C LYS A 111 -4.01 -23.91 7.63
N ALA A 112 -5.08 -23.12 7.63
CA ALA A 112 -6.43 -23.65 7.71
C ALA A 112 -6.82 -24.50 6.50
N VAL A 113 -6.35 -24.14 5.30
CA VAL A 113 -6.58 -24.93 4.08
C VAL A 113 -5.74 -26.21 4.10
N GLU A 114 -4.49 -26.14 4.56
CA GLU A 114 -3.62 -27.32 4.72
C GLU A 114 -4.20 -28.34 5.71
N ILE A 115 -4.80 -27.87 6.82
CA ILE A 115 -5.49 -28.73 7.79
C ILE A 115 -6.75 -29.35 7.18
N HIS A 116 -7.52 -28.58 6.40
CA HIS A 116 -8.72 -29.08 5.74
C HIS A 116 -8.43 -30.23 4.76
N HIS A 117 -7.33 -30.12 4.03
CA HIS A 117 -6.87 -31.15 3.08
C HIS A 117 -6.02 -32.25 3.75
N GLY A 118 -5.81 -32.18 5.06
CA GLY A 118 -5.11 -33.21 5.84
C GLY A 118 -3.59 -33.25 5.66
N TRP A 119 -2.98 -32.25 5.00
CA TRP A 119 -1.53 -32.20 4.76
C TRP A 119 -0.73 -31.72 5.97
N TYR A 120 -1.40 -31.12 6.94
CA TYR A 120 -0.78 -30.63 8.16
C TYR A 120 -1.68 -30.87 9.37
N THR A 121 -1.18 -31.64 10.33
CA THR A 121 -1.79 -31.77 11.64
C THR A 121 -0.86 -31.10 12.65
N PRO A 122 -1.24 -29.95 13.24
CA PRO A 122 -0.42 -29.36 14.28
C PRO A 122 -0.39 -30.29 15.50
N ALA A 123 0.82 -30.59 15.97
CA ALA A 123 1.00 -31.28 17.25
C ALA A 123 0.34 -30.46 18.39
N PRO A 124 -0.29 -31.11 19.38
CA PRO A 124 -0.94 -30.40 20.48
C PRO A 124 0.09 -29.57 21.26
N ALA A 125 -0.32 -28.37 21.67
CA ALA A 125 0.54 -27.31 22.21
C ALA A 125 1.21 -27.61 23.58
N GLY A 126 1.29 -28.88 24.00
CA GLY A 126 1.87 -29.35 25.26
C GLY A 126 3.15 -30.17 25.12
N ALA A 127 3.66 -30.43 23.91
CA ALA A 127 4.86 -31.27 23.70
C ALA A 127 6.20 -30.51 23.76
N THR A 128 6.19 -29.19 23.97
CA THR A 128 7.40 -28.35 23.96
C THR A 128 7.54 -27.60 25.29
N ALA A 129 7.81 -28.33 26.36
CA ALA A 129 8.28 -27.79 27.64
C ALA A 129 9.02 -28.90 28.39
N SER A 130 10.28 -29.14 28.00
CA SER A 130 11.27 -29.93 28.72
C SER A 130 12.64 -29.38 28.37
#